data_AF-A0A8T0G5R7-F1
#
_entry.id   AF-A0A8T0G5R7-F1
#
_cell.length_a   1.000
_cell.length_b   1.000
_cell.length_c   1.000
_cell.angle_alpha   90.00
_cell.angle_beta   90.00
_cell.angle_gamma   90.00
#
_symmetry.space_group_name_H-M   'P 1'
#
loop_
_entity.id
_entity.type
_entity.pdbx_description
1 polymer ?
#
loop_
_entity_poly.entity_id
_entity_poly.type
_entity_poly.pdbx_seq_one_letter_code
_entity_poly.pdbx_strand_id
1 'polypeptide(L)'
;MVGCAAAASVYAGASTALQAIGGGIHGVRGSNAALCSCSSSSASSEAWSGLRVANGGLAREGVASWGKQGRFRVQGSRNGRRGGVRAALAGEKRAPAEPVGGVENLVIIGSGPAGYTAAIYAARANLKPVVFEGYQVGGVRGGQLMTTTEVENFPGFPEGISGPELMDRMRKQAERWGAELRTEDVEFVDVTNRPFTVRSTDSEVKCHSIIIATGATARRLGLPREHEFWSRGISACAICDGASPIFRGQELAVVGGGDTATEEALYLTKYAGHVHLLVRREKLRASKAMQDRVLNNPNVTVHFNTETVDVESDDKGQMVGLKLRDAMTCEERSLRVRGLFYGIGHSPNSELLRGQVELDEASYVVVEPGTTDTTVEGVYAAGDLQDYEWRQAITAAGSGCMAALSVERYLAANDLLVEFHQPAQEEVKKKELTKEDIDMKFDISMTKHKGQYALRKLYHESPRVISVLYTSPTCGPCRTLKPILNKVIDEYSNDVHFVEIDIEEDPEIAEAGGIMGTPCVQFFKNKEQIKSISGVKMKKEYREVIEAHK
;
A
#
# COMPACT_ATOMS: atom_id res chain seq x y z
N MET A 1 -46.70 -5.74 13.50
CA MET A 1 -46.99 -6.52 14.71
C MET A 1 -45.69 -7.17 15.16
N VAL A 2 -45.18 -6.72 16.32
CA VAL A 2 -44.08 -7.26 17.16
C VAL A 2 -42.73 -7.49 16.45
N GLY A 3 -41.62 -6.80 16.74
CA GLY A 3 -41.35 -5.76 17.74
C GLY A 3 -40.02 -5.07 17.42
N CYS A 4 -40.04 -3.74 17.48
CA CYS A 4 -38.92 -2.82 17.38
C CYS A 4 -38.57 -2.31 18.79
N ALA A 5 -37.35 -1.80 18.95
CA ALA A 5 -36.89 -0.80 19.94
C ALA A 5 -36.34 -1.26 21.30
N ALA A 6 -35.05 -0.94 21.51
CA ALA A 6 -34.44 -0.18 22.62
C ALA A 6 -32.91 -0.50 22.58
N ALA A 7 -31.97 0.45 22.66
CA ALA A 7 -31.92 1.55 23.60
C ALA A 7 -31.12 2.74 23.04
N ALA A 8 -31.61 3.94 23.35
CA ALA A 8 -30.88 5.18 23.34
C ALA A 8 -30.99 5.83 24.72
N SER A 9 -29.91 6.50 25.14
CA SER A 9 -29.85 7.57 26.15
C SER A 9 -30.06 7.23 27.63
N VAL A 10 -28.99 7.39 28.41
CA VAL A 10 -29.07 7.95 29.77
C VAL A 10 -28.03 9.07 29.92
N TYR A 11 -28.55 10.29 29.85
CA TYR A 11 -28.24 11.52 30.58
C TYR A 11 -26.85 11.86 31.14
N ALA A 12 -26.50 13.11 30.82
CA ALA A 12 -25.50 13.97 31.43
C ALA A 12 -25.87 14.45 32.85
N GLY A 13 -24.83 14.83 33.61
CA GLY A 13 -24.87 15.96 34.53
C GLY A 13 -24.62 15.65 36.01
N ALA A 14 -23.45 16.05 36.54
CA ALA A 14 -23.34 16.96 37.69
C ALA A 14 -21.87 17.26 38.01
N SER A 15 -21.62 18.53 38.30
CA SER A 15 -20.35 19.18 38.57
C SER A 15 -20.09 19.29 40.08
N THR A 16 -18.83 19.59 40.41
CA THR A 16 -18.34 20.41 41.56
C THR A 16 -18.10 19.81 42.96
N ALA A 17 -16.89 20.16 43.44
CA ALA A 17 -16.41 20.41 44.81
C ALA A 17 -15.90 19.23 45.66
N LEU A 18 -14.61 19.21 46.01
CA LEU A 18 -14.10 19.94 47.19
C LEU A 18 -12.56 20.04 47.24
N GLN A 19 -12.11 21.17 47.78
CA GLN A 19 -10.74 21.58 48.08
C GLN A 19 -10.20 21.01 49.41
N ALA A 20 -8.87 21.14 49.53
CA ALA A 20 -8.09 21.42 50.74
C ALA A 20 -7.70 20.25 51.65
N ILE A 21 -6.37 20.03 51.75
CA ILE A 21 -5.58 20.01 52.98
C ILE A 21 -4.15 20.39 52.58
N GLY A 22 -3.56 21.41 53.23
CA GLY A 22 -2.18 21.82 52.97
C GLY A 22 -1.79 23.15 53.61
N GLY A 23 -1.89 23.26 54.94
CA GLY A 23 -1.09 24.19 55.76
C GLY A 23 -0.18 23.34 56.64
N GLY A 24 1.02 23.73 57.06
CA GLY A 24 1.81 24.96 56.99
C GLY A 24 3.16 24.66 57.67
N ILE A 25 4.25 25.38 57.39
CA ILE A 25 4.82 26.49 58.20
C ILE A 25 6.33 26.24 58.43
N HIS A 26 7.08 27.36 58.48
CA HIS A 26 8.51 27.60 58.80
C HIS A 26 9.50 27.42 57.63
N GLY A 27 10.10 28.47 57.06
CA GLY A 27 10.67 29.69 57.65
C GLY A 27 12.17 29.45 57.88
N VAL A 28 13.11 30.15 57.24
CA VAL A 28 13.69 31.41 57.74
C VAL A 28 14.82 31.85 56.77
N ARG A 29 14.84 33.16 56.47
CA ARG A 29 15.95 34.15 56.22
C ARG A 29 17.24 33.68 55.51
N GLY A 30 17.92 34.46 54.68
CA GLY A 30 17.95 35.91 54.40
C GLY A 30 19.08 36.13 53.37
N SER A 31 18.94 37.08 52.46
CA SER A 31 19.48 38.45 52.55
C SER A 31 20.83 38.64 51.83
N ASN A 32 20.83 39.68 50.98
CA ASN A 32 21.94 40.48 50.44
C ASN A 32 22.79 39.82 49.34
N ALA A 33 22.79 40.33 48.09
CA ALA A 33 23.11 41.69 47.60
C ALA A 33 24.61 42.03 47.65
N ALA A 34 25.01 42.77 46.61
CA ALA A 34 26.31 43.41 46.40
C ALA A 34 27.42 42.49 45.85
N LEU A 35 28.27 42.88 44.90
CA LEU A 35 28.45 44.01 43.99
C LEU A 35 29.83 43.78 43.36
N CYS A 36 30.13 44.59 42.35
CA CYS A 36 31.44 44.88 41.77
C CYS A 36 31.95 43.88 40.71
N SER A 37 31.94 44.19 39.41
CA SER A 37 32.31 45.41 38.64
C SER A 37 33.80 45.52 38.33
N CYS A 38 34.02 46.16 37.17
CA CYS A 38 35.24 46.73 36.61
C CYS A 38 36.07 45.77 35.78
N SER A 39 36.54 46.12 34.58
CA SER A 39 36.49 47.31 33.72
C SER A 39 37.39 46.92 32.52
N SER A 40 37.35 47.45 31.30
CA SER A 40 37.24 48.86 30.91
C SER A 40 37.19 48.98 29.38
N SER A 41 36.62 50.11 28.95
CA SER A 41 37.04 50.96 27.80
C SER A 41 36.90 50.39 26.37
N SER A 42 36.38 51.12 25.38
CA SER A 42 36.08 52.56 25.27
C SER A 42 35.36 52.86 23.94
N ALA A 43 34.46 53.88 23.99
CA ALA A 43 34.26 55.00 23.03
C ALA A 43 34.01 54.68 21.53
N SER A 44 33.15 55.36 20.77
CA SER A 44 32.43 56.64 20.91
C SER A 44 31.51 56.84 19.69
N SER A 45 30.52 57.76 19.85
CA SER A 45 29.90 58.68 18.83
C SER A 45 29.22 58.06 17.60
N GLU A 46 28.05 58.46 17.09
CA GLU A 46 27.07 59.56 17.24
C GLU A 46 25.79 59.05 16.50
N ALA A 47 24.57 59.14 17.05
CA ALA A 47 23.58 60.20 16.85
C ALA A 47 23.32 60.61 15.38
N TRP A 48 22.11 60.86 14.85
CA TRP A 48 20.71 60.97 15.30
C TRP A 48 19.89 61.10 13.99
N SER A 49 18.69 60.53 13.82
CA SER A 49 17.37 61.20 13.92
C SER A 49 16.40 60.33 13.08
N GLY A 50 15.19 59.93 13.48
CA GLY A 50 14.08 60.66 14.11
C GLY A 50 13.01 60.89 13.02
N LEU A 51 11.84 60.24 13.02
CA LEU A 51 10.61 60.66 13.73
C LEU A 51 9.52 59.56 13.59
N ARG A 52 8.96 59.04 14.70
CA ARG A 52 7.61 59.27 15.30
C ARG A 52 6.41 58.85 14.43
N VAL A 53 5.67 57.80 14.81
CA VAL A 53 4.62 57.68 15.86
C VAL A 53 3.31 58.40 15.52
N ALA A 54 2.23 57.63 15.38
CA ALA A 54 0.91 57.95 15.95
C ALA A 54 0.06 56.68 16.12
N ASN A 55 -0.58 56.60 17.29
CA ASN A 55 -1.44 55.54 17.84
C ASN A 55 -2.89 55.58 17.31
N GLY A 56 -3.60 54.47 17.55
CA GLY A 56 -5.07 54.38 17.69
C GLY A 56 -5.60 53.16 16.94
N GLY A 57 -6.01 52.03 17.53
CA GLY A 57 -6.76 51.85 18.76
C GLY A 57 -8.25 51.82 18.43
N LEU A 58 -8.86 50.62 18.41
CA LEU A 58 -10.22 50.34 18.94
C LEU A 58 -10.68 48.92 18.57
N ALA A 59 -10.85 48.10 19.61
CA ALA A 59 -11.69 46.92 19.60
C ALA A 59 -13.16 47.32 19.49
N ARG A 60 -13.97 46.51 18.78
CA ARG A 60 -15.41 46.42 19.00
C ARG A 60 -15.91 44.99 18.81
N GLU A 61 -16.41 44.46 19.90
CA GLU A 61 -17.45 43.43 19.95
C GLU A 61 -18.69 43.89 19.17
N GLY A 62 -19.41 42.92 18.58
CA GLY A 62 -20.67 43.14 17.90
C GLY A 62 -21.50 41.86 17.85
N VAL A 63 -22.14 41.54 18.97
CA VAL A 63 -23.33 40.67 19.01
C VAL A 63 -24.49 41.40 18.34
N ALA A 64 -25.21 40.75 17.42
CA ALA A 64 -26.56 41.19 17.04
C ALA A 64 -27.46 39.99 16.69
N SER A 65 -28.58 39.95 17.41
CA SER A 65 -29.64 38.96 17.41
C SER A 65 -30.66 39.12 16.27
N TRP A 66 -31.25 38.00 15.87
CA TRP A 66 -32.66 37.74 15.50
C TRP A 66 -33.56 38.91 15.04
N GLY A 67 -34.03 38.81 13.78
CA GLY A 67 -35.10 39.62 13.20
C GLY A 67 -35.92 38.84 12.15
N LYS A 68 -37.11 38.43 12.58
CA LYS A 68 -38.31 37.86 11.93
C LYS A 68 -38.50 37.87 10.39
N GLN A 69 -39.01 36.72 9.93
CA GLN A 69 -40.13 36.49 8.99
C GLN A 69 -40.04 37.03 7.54
N GLY A 70 -39.89 36.08 6.60
CA GLY A 70 -40.23 36.27 5.18
C GLY A 70 -40.61 34.94 4.54
N ARG A 71 -41.91 34.72 4.32
CA ARG A 71 -42.48 33.57 3.60
C ARG A 71 -41.93 33.53 2.17
N PHE A 72 -41.29 32.43 1.77
CA PHE A 72 -41.08 32.13 0.35
C PHE A 72 -42.25 31.31 -0.20
N ARG A 73 -42.89 31.88 -1.22
CA ARG A 73 -44.04 31.36 -1.95
C ARG A 73 -43.53 30.52 -3.12
N VAL A 74 -43.82 29.23 -3.11
CA VAL A 74 -43.58 28.32 -4.25
C VAL A 74 -44.55 28.69 -5.38
N GLN A 75 -44.03 29.14 -6.52
CA GLN A 75 -44.78 29.20 -7.77
C GLN A 75 -44.50 27.93 -8.57
N GLY A 76 -45.53 27.11 -8.73
CA GLY A 76 -45.51 25.98 -9.65
C GLY A 76 -45.66 26.46 -11.09
N SER A 77 -44.80 25.94 -11.96
CA SER A 77 -45.02 25.94 -13.41
C SER A 77 -45.40 24.54 -13.85
N ARG A 78 -46.68 24.39 -14.21
CA ARG A 78 -47.20 23.25 -14.96
C ARG A 78 -46.84 23.46 -16.42
N ASN A 79 -46.12 22.51 -17.01
CA ASN A 79 -46.31 22.21 -18.43
C ASN A 79 -46.14 20.71 -18.68
N GLY A 80 -47.27 20.04 -18.84
CA GLY A 80 -47.33 18.64 -19.25
C GLY A 80 -47.30 18.54 -20.76
N ARG A 81 -46.39 17.71 -21.28
CA ARG A 81 -46.56 17.02 -22.55
C ARG A 81 -46.28 15.55 -22.34
N ARG A 82 -47.35 14.75 -22.41
CA ARG A 82 -47.31 13.29 -22.48
C ARG A 82 -46.78 12.90 -23.85
N GLY A 83 -45.56 12.35 -23.91
CA GLY A 83 -45.04 11.59 -25.04
C GLY A 83 -44.94 10.13 -24.63
N GLY A 84 -45.61 9.24 -25.35
CA GLY A 84 -45.68 7.82 -25.03
C GLY A 84 -44.33 7.11 -25.15
N VAL A 85 -44.00 6.28 -24.17
CA VAL A 85 -42.86 5.38 -24.22
C VAL A 85 -43.27 4.18 -25.08
N ARG A 86 -42.77 4.14 -26.33
CA ARG A 86 -42.73 2.91 -27.12
C ARG A 86 -41.55 2.09 -26.62
N ALA A 87 -41.83 0.87 -26.16
CA ALA A 87 -40.81 -0.15 -25.96
C ALA A 87 -40.15 -0.46 -27.32
N ALA A 88 -38.86 -0.14 -27.44
CA ALA A 88 -38.04 -0.55 -28.56
C ALA A 88 -37.31 -1.85 -28.19
N LEU A 89 -37.38 -2.78 -29.13
CA LEU A 89 -36.95 -4.16 -29.07
C LEU A 89 -35.42 -4.30 -28.96
N ALA A 90 -35.01 -5.43 -28.38
CA ALA A 90 -33.68 -6.04 -28.34
C ALA A 90 -32.61 -5.36 -29.22
N GLY A 91 -31.67 -4.69 -28.55
CA GLY A 91 -30.47 -4.14 -29.18
C GLY A 91 -29.46 -5.25 -29.51
N GLU A 92 -29.02 -5.26 -30.78
CA GLU A 92 -27.92 -6.05 -31.29
C GLU A 92 -26.65 -5.84 -30.46
N LYS A 93 -25.83 -6.91 -30.32
CA LYS A 93 -24.50 -6.86 -29.70
C LYS A 93 -23.63 -5.86 -30.47
N ARG A 94 -23.47 -4.65 -29.92
CA ARG A 94 -22.53 -3.65 -30.42
C ARG A 94 -21.12 -4.09 -30.01
N ALA A 95 -20.22 -4.21 -30.99
CA ALA A 95 -18.79 -4.39 -30.74
C ALA A 95 -18.26 -3.26 -29.84
N PRO A 96 -17.22 -3.50 -29.01
CA PRO A 96 -16.61 -2.44 -28.21
C PRO A 96 -16.22 -1.28 -29.13
N ALA A 97 -16.67 -0.07 -28.78
CA ALA A 97 -16.37 1.12 -29.56
C ALA A 97 -14.85 1.37 -29.48
N GLU A 98 -14.17 1.28 -30.62
CA GLU A 98 -12.81 1.81 -30.73
C GLU A 98 -12.86 3.35 -30.58
N PRO A 99 -11.85 3.96 -29.95
CA PRO A 99 -11.83 5.40 -29.75
C PRO A 99 -11.95 6.11 -31.09
N VAL A 100 -12.92 7.03 -31.18
CA VAL A 100 -13.13 7.85 -32.38
C VAL A 100 -11.92 8.79 -32.51
N GLY A 101 -10.96 8.42 -33.36
CA GLY A 101 -9.79 9.25 -33.67
C GLY A 101 -8.45 8.80 -33.08
N GLY A 102 -8.35 7.63 -32.44
CA GLY A 102 -7.07 7.09 -31.95
C GLY A 102 -6.47 7.87 -30.76
N VAL A 103 -7.32 8.56 -30.00
CA VAL A 103 -6.95 9.29 -28.77
C VAL A 103 -7.56 8.56 -27.58
N GLU A 104 -6.72 8.21 -26.60
CA GLU A 104 -7.15 7.54 -25.37
C GLU A 104 -7.72 8.55 -24.36
N ASN A 105 -8.65 8.12 -23.51
CA ASN A 105 -9.15 8.98 -22.43
C ASN A 105 -8.02 9.36 -21.46
N LEU A 106 -7.25 8.36 -21.04
CA LEU A 106 -6.30 8.47 -19.94
C LEU A 106 -5.08 7.58 -20.19
N VAL A 107 -3.90 8.19 -20.07
CA VAL A 107 -2.63 7.48 -19.90
C VAL A 107 -2.12 7.65 -18.46
N ILE A 108 -1.67 6.56 -17.85
CA ILE A 108 -1.07 6.52 -16.52
C ILE A 108 0.40 6.13 -16.68
N ILE A 109 1.31 6.91 -16.13
CA ILE A 109 2.75 6.64 -16.19
C ILE A 109 3.24 6.24 -14.80
N GLY A 110 3.57 4.96 -14.63
CA GLY A 110 4.06 4.38 -13.39
C GLY A 110 3.17 3.26 -12.85
N SER A 111 3.82 2.24 -12.27
CA SER A 111 3.21 1.00 -11.77
C SER A 111 3.32 0.82 -10.25
N GLY A 112 3.55 1.88 -9.49
CA GLY A 112 3.49 1.81 -8.03
C GLY A 112 2.05 1.70 -7.51
N PRO A 113 1.84 1.71 -6.18
CA PRO A 113 0.51 1.72 -5.58
C PRO A 113 -0.40 2.84 -6.09
N ALA A 114 0.15 4.04 -6.34
CA ALA A 114 -0.57 5.16 -6.92
C ALA A 114 -1.08 4.85 -8.34
N GLY A 115 -0.20 4.38 -9.22
CA GLY A 115 -0.51 4.09 -10.62
C GLY A 115 -1.55 2.96 -10.77
N TYR A 116 -1.35 1.84 -10.07
CA TYR A 116 -2.33 0.75 -10.11
C TYR A 116 -3.67 1.12 -9.46
N THR A 117 -3.68 1.90 -8.37
CA THR A 117 -4.95 2.35 -7.80
C THR A 117 -5.68 3.28 -8.76
N ALA A 118 -4.96 4.22 -9.39
CA ALA A 118 -5.54 5.08 -10.42
C ALA A 118 -6.13 4.26 -11.59
N ALA A 119 -5.41 3.25 -12.05
CA ALA A 119 -5.86 2.35 -13.11
C ALA A 119 -7.13 1.59 -12.73
N ILE A 120 -7.21 1.05 -11.50
CA ILE A 120 -8.39 0.35 -11.00
C ILE A 120 -9.62 1.26 -11.02
N TYR A 121 -9.51 2.48 -10.51
CA TYR A 121 -10.63 3.43 -10.45
C TYR A 121 -11.05 3.89 -11.84
N ALA A 122 -10.10 4.28 -12.69
CA ALA A 122 -10.39 4.72 -14.05
C ALA A 122 -10.99 3.59 -14.92
N ALA A 123 -10.47 2.37 -14.80
CA ALA A 123 -11.00 1.22 -15.53
C ALA A 123 -12.44 0.87 -15.10
N ARG A 124 -12.73 0.96 -13.78
CA ARG A 124 -14.10 0.79 -13.24
C ARG A 124 -15.07 1.90 -13.68
N ALA A 125 -14.55 3.09 -13.97
CA ALA A 125 -15.31 4.19 -14.56
C ALA A 125 -15.42 4.08 -16.09
N ASN A 126 -15.12 2.90 -16.68
CA ASN A 126 -15.21 2.65 -18.12
C ASN A 126 -14.30 3.58 -18.96
N LEU A 127 -13.16 4.04 -18.41
CA LEU A 127 -12.25 4.92 -19.14
C LEU A 127 -11.19 4.18 -19.97
N LYS A 128 -11.05 2.85 -19.80
CA LYS A 128 -10.02 2.00 -20.42
C LYS A 128 -8.61 2.64 -20.36
N PRO A 129 -8.04 2.84 -19.15
CA PRO A 129 -6.76 3.51 -19.01
C PRO A 129 -5.62 2.69 -19.62
N VAL A 130 -4.70 3.36 -20.31
CA VAL A 130 -3.41 2.78 -20.72
C VAL A 130 -2.37 3.07 -19.64
N VAL A 131 -1.70 2.04 -19.12
CA VAL A 131 -0.72 2.15 -18.03
C VAL A 131 0.65 1.75 -18.53
N PHE A 132 1.62 2.67 -18.48
CA PHE A 132 3.02 2.36 -18.72
C PHE A 132 3.66 1.91 -17.41
N GLU A 133 4.03 0.62 -17.35
CA GLU A 133 4.50 -0.01 -16.12
C GLU A 133 5.99 0.22 -15.83
N GLY A 134 6.76 0.69 -16.83
CA GLY A 134 8.22 0.74 -16.77
C GLY A 134 8.86 -0.61 -17.08
N TYR A 135 10.13 -0.58 -17.51
CA TYR A 135 10.92 -1.76 -17.84
C TYR A 135 12.36 -1.68 -17.29
N GLN A 136 13.13 -0.67 -17.70
CA GLN A 136 14.51 -0.42 -17.27
C GLN A 136 14.62 0.94 -16.58
N VAL A 137 14.40 2.02 -17.34
CA VAL A 137 14.55 3.40 -16.86
C VAL A 137 13.48 3.73 -15.83
N GLY A 138 12.24 3.30 -16.06
CA GLY A 138 11.13 3.44 -15.12
C GLY A 138 11.24 2.57 -13.86
N GLY A 139 12.29 1.74 -13.77
CA GLY A 139 12.51 0.79 -12.68
C GLY A 139 11.70 -0.49 -12.82
N VAL A 140 11.73 -1.32 -11.77
CA VAL A 140 11.00 -2.59 -11.74
C VAL A 140 9.49 -2.32 -11.62
N ARG A 141 8.68 -2.98 -12.45
CA ARG A 141 7.21 -2.92 -12.36
C ARG A 141 6.74 -3.19 -10.93
N GLY A 142 5.80 -2.40 -10.42
CA GLY A 142 5.41 -2.42 -9.00
C GLY A 142 6.15 -1.39 -8.15
N GLY A 143 7.16 -0.70 -8.70
CA GLY A 143 7.87 0.38 -8.02
C GLY A 143 8.68 -0.08 -6.79
N GLN A 144 8.85 0.81 -5.81
CA GLN A 144 9.77 0.61 -4.68
C GLN A 144 9.43 -0.61 -3.81
N LEU A 145 8.15 -1.00 -3.72
CA LEU A 145 7.71 -2.18 -2.95
C LEU A 145 8.30 -3.49 -3.48
N MET A 146 8.78 -3.53 -4.73
CA MET A 146 9.48 -4.71 -5.25
C MET A 146 10.82 -4.98 -4.56
N THR A 147 11.34 -4.00 -3.82
CA THR A 147 12.62 -4.09 -3.12
C THR A 147 12.48 -4.40 -1.64
N THR A 148 11.24 -4.49 -1.12
CA THR A 148 10.97 -4.90 0.27
C THR A 148 10.44 -6.32 0.35
N THR A 149 10.76 -7.01 1.45
CA THR A 149 10.33 -8.38 1.70
C THR A 149 9.01 -8.47 2.42
N GLU A 150 8.71 -7.54 3.32
CA GLU A 150 7.54 -7.60 4.22
C GLU A 150 6.86 -6.22 4.30
N VAL A 151 5.54 -6.21 4.26
CA VAL A 151 4.69 -5.02 4.37
C VAL A 151 3.64 -5.28 5.42
N GLU A 152 3.81 -4.68 6.60
CA GLU A 152 2.91 -4.85 7.75
C GLU A 152 1.92 -3.68 7.92
N ASN A 153 2.13 -2.58 7.17
CA ASN A 153 1.43 -1.31 7.37
C ASN A 153 0.49 -0.94 6.21
N PHE A 154 0.25 -1.85 5.26
CA PHE A 154 -0.80 -1.70 4.26
C PHE A 154 -2.09 -2.36 4.78
N PRO A 155 -3.17 -1.59 5.04
CA PRO A 155 -4.38 -2.12 5.66
C PRO A 155 -5.06 -3.16 4.77
N GLY A 156 -5.59 -4.22 5.40
CA GLY A 156 -6.23 -5.35 4.71
C GLY A 156 -5.44 -6.65 4.77
N PHE A 157 -4.20 -6.62 5.25
CA PHE A 157 -3.32 -7.78 5.40
C PHE A 157 -2.89 -7.93 6.87
N PRO A 158 -3.73 -8.53 7.74
CA PRO A 158 -3.45 -8.59 9.17
C PRO A 158 -2.22 -9.44 9.53
N GLU A 159 -1.84 -10.39 8.69
CA GLU A 159 -0.64 -11.21 8.84
C GLU A 159 0.59 -10.62 8.11
N GLY A 160 0.49 -9.43 7.53
CA GLY A 160 1.49 -8.90 6.61
C GLY A 160 1.36 -9.48 5.19
N ILE A 161 2.12 -8.93 4.27
CA ILE A 161 2.23 -9.39 2.88
C ILE A 161 3.57 -8.97 2.31
N SER A 162 4.15 -9.78 1.42
CA SER A 162 5.36 -9.35 0.72
C SER A 162 5.08 -8.20 -0.25
N GLY A 163 6.04 -7.29 -0.42
CA GLY A 163 5.92 -6.18 -1.36
C GLY A 163 5.62 -6.62 -2.80
N PRO A 164 6.35 -7.60 -3.36
CA PRO A 164 6.06 -8.16 -4.68
C PRO A 164 4.65 -8.77 -4.80
N GLU A 165 4.18 -9.49 -3.78
CA GLU A 165 2.85 -10.10 -3.81
C GLU A 165 1.73 -9.05 -3.75
N LEU A 166 1.89 -8.01 -2.91
CA LEU A 166 0.97 -6.88 -2.87
C LEU A 166 0.86 -6.22 -4.24
N MET A 167 2.00 -6.01 -4.92
CA MET A 167 2.01 -5.38 -6.23
C MET A 167 1.45 -6.23 -7.35
N ASP A 168 1.72 -7.54 -7.35
CA ASP A 168 1.07 -8.47 -8.27
C ASP A 168 -0.46 -8.50 -8.09
N ARG A 169 -0.96 -8.49 -6.85
CA ARG A 169 -2.40 -8.42 -6.56
C ARG A 169 -3.03 -7.13 -7.10
N MET A 170 -2.38 -5.98 -6.89
CA MET A 170 -2.87 -4.69 -7.42
C MET A 170 -2.85 -4.65 -8.95
N ARG A 171 -1.78 -5.18 -9.57
CA ARG A 171 -1.66 -5.31 -11.03
C ARG A 171 -2.78 -6.15 -11.62
N LYS A 172 -3.00 -7.36 -11.09
CA LYS A 172 -4.08 -8.27 -11.51
C LYS A 172 -5.46 -7.64 -11.35
N GLN A 173 -5.66 -6.84 -10.31
CA GLN A 173 -6.90 -6.11 -10.10
C GLN A 173 -7.12 -5.02 -11.15
N ALA A 174 -6.08 -4.27 -11.54
CA ALA A 174 -6.16 -3.28 -12.61
C ALA A 174 -6.50 -3.95 -13.95
N GLU A 175 -5.78 -5.03 -14.29
CA GLU A 175 -5.99 -5.82 -15.52
C GLU A 175 -7.40 -6.41 -15.59
N ARG A 176 -7.91 -6.96 -14.47
CA ARG A 176 -9.27 -7.51 -14.38
C ARG A 176 -10.34 -6.49 -14.78
N TRP A 177 -10.18 -5.23 -14.39
CA TRP A 177 -11.13 -4.16 -14.70
C TRP A 177 -10.91 -3.52 -16.08
N GLY A 178 -9.93 -4.00 -16.85
CA GLY A 178 -9.72 -3.59 -18.24
C GLY A 178 -8.72 -2.48 -18.45
N ALA A 179 -7.84 -2.23 -17.45
CA ALA A 179 -6.67 -1.41 -17.70
C ALA A 179 -5.75 -2.12 -18.71
N GLU A 180 -5.27 -1.39 -19.71
CA GLU A 180 -4.30 -1.87 -20.67
C GLU A 180 -2.90 -1.63 -20.12
N LEU A 181 -2.22 -2.70 -19.72
CA LEU A 181 -0.90 -2.62 -19.08
C LEU A 181 0.21 -2.84 -20.12
N ARG A 182 1.10 -1.85 -20.27
CA ARG A 182 2.24 -1.90 -21.18
C ARG A 182 3.54 -1.89 -20.39
N THR A 183 4.32 -2.97 -20.51
CA THR A 183 5.64 -3.07 -19.88
C THR A 183 6.68 -2.36 -20.75
N GLU A 184 6.60 -1.03 -20.79
CA GLU A 184 7.43 -0.15 -21.62
C GLU A 184 7.91 1.04 -20.78
N ASP A 185 9.10 1.57 -21.09
CA ASP A 185 9.60 2.81 -20.52
C ASP A 185 9.08 4.00 -21.33
N VAL A 186 8.52 4.99 -20.64
CA VAL A 186 8.18 6.28 -21.27
C VAL A 186 9.44 7.11 -21.40
N GLU A 187 9.77 7.50 -22.62
CA GLU A 187 10.95 8.29 -22.93
C GLU A 187 10.62 9.76 -23.17
N PHE A 188 9.37 10.05 -23.53
CA PHE A 188 8.92 11.40 -23.85
C PHE A 188 7.46 11.62 -23.49
N VAL A 189 7.18 12.80 -22.94
CA VAL A 189 5.83 13.30 -22.67
C VAL A 189 5.74 14.73 -23.18
N ASP A 190 4.65 15.07 -23.88
CA ASP A 190 4.26 16.43 -24.21
C ASP A 190 2.90 16.75 -23.58
N VAL A 191 2.93 17.59 -22.54
CA VAL A 191 1.72 18.13 -21.88
C VAL A 191 1.39 19.56 -22.31
N THR A 192 2.16 20.15 -23.23
CA THR A 192 1.96 21.52 -23.69
C THR A 192 0.96 21.60 -24.85
N ASN A 193 0.80 20.52 -25.61
CA ASN A 193 -0.15 20.41 -26.71
C ASN A 193 -1.26 19.41 -26.40
N ARG A 194 -2.49 19.70 -26.81
CA ARG A 194 -3.65 18.80 -26.69
C ARG A 194 -4.06 18.22 -28.06
N PRO A 195 -4.40 16.92 -28.17
CA PRO A 195 -4.27 15.90 -27.12
C PRO A 195 -2.80 15.67 -26.73
N PHE A 196 -2.58 15.33 -25.47
CA PHE A 196 -1.26 15.09 -24.91
C PHE A 196 -0.59 13.90 -25.60
N THR A 197 0.74 13.88 -25.61
CA THR A 197 1.50 12.81 -26.26
C THR A 197 2.37 12.09 -25.25
N VAL A 198 2.31 10.76 -25.25
CA VAL A 198 3.20 9.90 -24.47
C VAL A 198 3.87 8.93 -25.44
N ARG A 199 5.19 8.81 -25.36
CA ARG A 199 5.97 7.98 -26.29
C ARG A 199 7.00 7.13 -25.55
N SER A 200 7.03 5.86 -25.89
CA SER A 200 8.05 4.88 -25.56
C SER A 200 8.87 4.54 -26.80
N THR A 201 9.80 3.59 -26.68
CA THR A 201 10.53 3.04 -27.83
C THR A 201 9.59 2.36 -28.84
N ASP A 202 8.53 1.70 -28.35
CA ASP A 202 7.68 0.81 -29.15
C ASP A 202 6.34 1.44 -29.55
N SER A 203 5.90 2.48 -28.85
CA SER A 203 4.57 3.06 -29.04
C SER A 203 4.51 4.58 -28.84
N GLU A 204 3.59 5.22 -29.55
CA GLU A 204 3.16 6.60 -29.32
C GLU A 204 1.65 6.60 -29.06
N VAL A 205 1.24 7.24 -27.97
CA VAL A 205 -0.16 7.33 -27.54
C VAL A 205 -0.55 8.79 -27.39
N LYS A 206 -1.67 9.16 -28.02
CA LYS A 206 -2.32 10.44 -27.80
C LYS A 206 -3.41 10.26 -26.73
N CYS A 207 -3.55 11.22 -25.83
CA CYS A 207 -4.59 11.14 -24.80
C CYS A 207 -5.17 12.49 -24.36
N HIS A 208 -6.37 12.46 -23.80
CA HIS A 208 -7.05 13.64 -23.27
C HIS A 208 -6.55 14.06 -21.89
N SER A 209 -6.06 13.10 -21.09
CA SER A 209 -5.57 13.32 -19.74
C SER A 209 -4.43 12.37 -19.38
N ILE A 210 -3.56 12.79 -18.45
CA ILE A 210 -2.42 12.02 -17.96
C ILE A 210 -2.41 12.01 -16.42
N ILE A 211 -2.18 10.84 -15.83
CA ILE A 211 -1.78 10.70 -14.41
C ILE A 211 -0.31 10.28 -14.37
N ILE A 212 0.50 11.03 -13.63
CA ILE A 212 1.93 10.75 -13.48
C ILE A 212 2.17 10.24 -12.07
N ALA A 213 2.55 8.97 -12.00
CA ALA A 213 2.75 8.19 -10.79
C ALA A 213 4.12 7.48 -10.82
N THR A 214 5.14 8.16 -11.35
CA THR A 214 6.52 7.66 -11.51
C THR A 214 7.26 7.51 -10.18
N GLY A 215 6.68 8.03 -9.09
CA GLY A 215 7.21 7.90 -7.74
C GLY A 215 8.51 8.64 -7.50
N ALA A 216 9.27 8.17 -6.53
CA ALA A 216 10.59 8.68 -6.17
C ALA A 216 11.55 7.52 -5.91
N THR A 217 12.85 7.82 -5.94
CA THR A 217 13.92 6.86 -5.67
C THR A 217 14.66 7.25 -4.41
N ALA A 218 14.74 6.33 -3.44
CA ALA A 218 15.54 6.53 -2.23
C ALA A 218 17.01 6.78 -2.59
N ARG A 219 17.59 7.86 -2.05
CA ARG A 219 19.02 8.14 -2.24
C ARG A 219 19.83 7.16 -1.42
N ARG A 220 20.92 6.67 -2.00
CA ARG A 220 21.84 5.72 -1.38
C ARG A 220 23.25 6.29 -1.32
N LEU A 221 24.07 5.75 -0.42
CA LEU A 221 25.47 6.18 -0.28
C LEU A 221 26.37 5.55 -1.33
N GLY A 222 26.00 4.38 -1.87
CA GLY A 222 26.83 3.63 -2.80
C GLY A 222 28.02 2.97 -2.11
N LEU A 223 27.82 2.43 -0.91
CA LEU A 223 28.87 1.72 -0.18
C LEU A 223 29.33 0.48 -0.98
N PRO A 224 30.61 0.09 -0.91
CA PRO A 224 31.12 -1.06 -1.67
C PRO A 224 30.28 -2.32 -1.53
N ARG A 225 29.86 -2.64 -0.29
CA ARG A 225 29.06 -3.84 0.01
C ARG A 225 27.57 -3.54 0.21
N GLU A 226 27.09 -2.35 -0.16
CA GLU A 226 25.69 -1.93 0.06
C GLU A 226 24.68 -2.94 -0.50
N HIS A 227 24.95 -3.46 -1.70
CA HIS A 227 24.08 -4.42 -2.39
C HIS A 227 23.95 -5.77 -1.67
N GLU A 228 24.96 -6.21 -0.91
CA GLU A 228 24.93 -7.48 -0.17
C GLU A 228 23.94 -7.44 1.00
N PHE A 229 23.76 -6.26 1.60
CA PHE A 229 22.99 -6.04 2.83
C PHE A 229 21.70 -5.24 2.60
N TRP A 230 21.42 -4.81 1.38
CA TRP A 230 20.15 -4.17 1.05
C TRP A 230 18.98 -5.10 1.35
N SER A 231 18.01 -4.62 2.14
CA SER A 231 16.88 -5.41 2.67
C SER A 231 17.29 -6.58 3.56
N ARG A 232 18.56 -6.61 4.02
CA ARG A 232 19.15 -7.62 4.93
C ARG A 232 20.01 -6.97 6.03
N GLY A 233 19.62 -5.76 6.43
CA GLY A 233 20.33 -4.94 7.41
C GLY A 233 20.38 -3.47 7.03
N ILE A 234 20.44 -3.15 5.72
CA ILE A 234 20.35 -1.79 5.20
C ILE A 234 18.92 -1.52 4.72
N SER A 235 18.37 -0.38 5.14
CA SER A 235 17.05 0.11 4.71
C SER A 235 17.09 1.61 4.42
N ALA A 236 16.16 2.09 3.60
CA ALA A 236 15.90 3.52 3.40
C ALA A 236 14.53 3.97 3.93
N CYS A 237 13.84 3.12 4.70
CA CYS A 237 12.58 3.44 5.34
C CYS A 237 12.56 2.92 6.79
N ALA A 238 12.95 3.77 7.74
CA ALA A 238 12.90 3.43 9.16
C ALA A 238 11.47 3.14 9.65
N ILE A 239 10.47 3.82 9.09
CA ILE A 239 9.06 3.62 9.45
C ILE A 239 8.58 2.22 9.06
N CYS A 240 9.00 1.75 7.87
CA CYS A 240 8.62 0.46 7.31
C CYS A 240 9.27 -0.68 8.09
N ASP A 241 10.60 -0.63 8.23
CA ASP A 241 11.35 -1.80 8.69
C ASP A 241 11.70 -1.75 10.18
N GLY A 242 11.60 -0.58 10.84
CA GLY A 242 12.08 -0.38 12.21
C GLY A 242 11.44 -1.30 13.26
N ALA A 243 10.21 -1.75 13.03
CA ALA A 243 9.50 -2.69 13.90
C ALA A 243 9.89 -4.17 13.66
N SER A 244 10.64 -4.46 12.59
CA SER A 244 11.02 -5.81 12.19
C SER A 244 11.74 -6.55 13.33
N PRO A 245 11.49 -7.86 13.53
CA PRO A 245 12.12 -8.64 14.59
C PRO A 245 13.66 -8.58 14.61
N ILE A 246 14.30 -8.36 13.46
CA ILE A 246 15.77 -8.30 13.34
C ILE A 246 16.39 -7.07 14.03
N PHE A 247 15.63 -5.99 14.22
CA PHE A 247 16.11 -4.74 14.78
C PHE A 247 15.69 -4.52 16.24
N ARG A 248 14.75 -5.33 16.73
CA ARG A 248 14.20 -5.20 18.08
C ARG A 248 15.29 -5.40 19.14
N GLY A 249 15.46 -4.38 19.99
CA GLY A 249 16.45 -4.35 21.06
C GLY A 249 17.91 -4.27 20.59
N GLN A 250 18.16 -4.11 19.29
CA GLN A 250 19.51 -4.01 18.73
C GLN A 250 20.00 -2.56 18.69
N GLU A 251 21.32 -2.38 18.51
CA GLU A 251 21.90 -1.09 18.16
C GLU A 251 21.78 -0.86 16.65
N LEU A 252 21.25 0.29 16.25
CA LEU A 252 21.02 0.66 14.85
C LEU A 252 21.75 1.95 14.51
N ALA A 253 22.08 2.16 13.25
CA ALA A 253 22.62 3.41 12.74
C ALA A 253 21.63 4.09 11.78
N VAL A 254 21.58 5.41 11.82
CA VAL A 254 20.89 6.25 10.83
C VAL A 254 21.91 7.18 10.20
N VAL A 255 21.97 7.24 8.87
CA VAL A 255 22.82 8.22 8.17
C VAL A 255 21.98 9.39 7.71
N GLY A 256 22.45 10.60 8.03
CA GLY A 256 21.84 11.85 7.58
C GLY A 256 21.91 12.94 8.65
N GLY A 257 21.49 14.15 8.29
CA GLY A 257 21.52 15.29 9.21
C GLY A 257 20.41 16.32 8.99
N GLY A 258 19.41 16.00 8.16
CA GLY A 258 18.19 16.82 8.02
C GLY A 258 17.08 16.31 8.94
N ASP A 259 15.90 16.93 8.86
CA ASP A 259 14.76 16.57 9.70
C ASP A 259 14.38 15.09 9.55
N THR A 260 14.35 14.55 8.32
CA THR A 260 14.10 13.12 8.05
C THR A 260 14.99 12.19 8.88
N ALA A 261 16.30 12.40 8.86
CA ALA A 261 17.23 11.55 9.62
C ALA A 261 17.01 11.65 11.13
N THR A 262 16.71 12.85 11.63
CA THR A 262 16.43 13.05 13.06
C THR A 262 15.09 12.46 13.49
N GLU A 263 14.06 12.55 12.66
CA GLU A 263 12.75 11.93 12.91
C GLU A 263 12.83 10.41 12.88
N GLU A 264 13.51 9.85 11.88
CA GLU A 264 13.72 8.41 11.76
C GLU A 264 14.56 7.86 12.92
N ALA A 265 15.61 8.57 13.34
CA ALA A 265 16.41 8.18 14.51
C ALA A 265 15.55 8.13 15.78
N LEU A 266 14.72 9.15 16.02
CA LEU A 266 13.79 9.16 17.15
C LEU A 266 12.74 8.06 17.04
N TYR A 267 12.20 7.83 15.84
CA TYR A 267 11.23 6.75 15.59
C TYR A 267 11.81 5.38 15.94
N LEU A 268 13.05 5.10 15.52
CA LEU A 268 13.72 3.83 15.77
C LEU A 268 13.97 3.57 17.26
N THR A 269 14.09 4.60 18.11
CA THR A 269 14.22 4.41 19.57
C THR A 269 13.03 3.71 20.22
N LYS A 270 11.88 3.58 19.53
CA LYS A 270 10.73 2.79 19.99
C LYS A 270 11.00 1.28 19.96
N TYR A 271 11.94 0.83 19.14
CA TYR A 271 12.19 -0.60 18.87
C TYR A 271 13.65 -0.99 19.13
N ALA A 272 14.59 -0.11 18.80
CA ALA A 272 16.03 -0.29 18.99
C ALA A 272 16.41 -0.14 20.48
N GLY A 273 17.47 -0.84 20.88
CA GLY A 273 18.10 -0.61 22.19
C GLY A 273 18.86 0.71 22.24
N HIS A 274 19.49 1.09 21.12
CA HIS A 274 20.21 2.35 20.96
C HIS A 274 20.29 2.74 19.48
N VAL A 275 20.34 4.05 19.18
CA VAL A 275 20.44 4.56 17.81
C VAL A 275 21.63 5.49 17.65
N HIS A 276 22.46 5.23 16.65
CA HIS A 276 23.59 6.07 16.27
C HIS A 276 23.24 6.94 15.05
N LEU A 277 23.14 8.25 15.24
CA LEU A 277 22.92 9.19 14.13
C LEU A 277 24.27 9.64 13.56
N LEU A 278 24.59 9.20 12.35
CA LEU A 278 25.84 9.47 11.65
C LEU A 278 25.69 10.71 10.74
N VAL A 279 26.40 11.78 11.11
CA VAL A 279 26.34 13.08 10.44
C VAL A 279 27.70 13.40 9.83
N ARG A 280 27.79 13.48 8.51
CA ARG A 280 29.06 13.76 7.79
C ARG A 280 29.66 15.16 8.02
N ARG A 281 28.94 16.05 8.71
CA ARG A 281 29.35 17.44 8.98
C ARG A 281 29.44 17.68 10.49
N GLU A 282 30.01 18.81 10.87
CA GLU A 282 30.13 19.27 12.26
C GLU A 282 28.80 19.71 12.89
N LYS A 283 27.73 19.85 12.08
CA LYS A 283 26.42 20.32 12.53
C LYS A 283 25.26 19.65 11.78
N LEU A 284 24.10 19.60 12.44
CA LEU A 284 22.84 19.18 11.85
C LEU A 284 22.24 20.31 10.98
N ARG A 285 21.62 19.93 9.85
CA ARG A 285 20.76 20.79 9.02
C ARG A 285 19.32 20.83 9.53
N ALA A 286 18.90 19.80 10.27
CA ALA A 286 17.56 19.69 10.85
C ALA A 286 17.12 20.97 11.59
N SER A 287 15.82 21.18 11.68
CA SER A 287 15.21 22.25 12.47
C SER A 287 15.72 22.23 13.92
N LYS A 288 15.78 23.41 14.56
CA LYS A 288 16.32 23.53 15.92
C LYS A 288 15.58 22.64 16.92
N ALA A 289 14.26 22.55 16.80
CA ALA A 289 13.43 21.67 17.62
C ALA A 289 13.82 20.19 17.48
N MET A 290 14.12 19.73 16.26
CA MET A 290 14.53 18.34 16.01
C MET A 290 15.95 18.07 16.51
N GLN A 291 16.87 19.03 16.37
CA GLN A 291 18.20 18.93 16.97
C GLN A 291 18.11 18.74 18.49
N ASP A 292 17.30 19.57 19.16
CA ASP A 292 17.16 19.51 20.62
C ASP A 292 16.52 18.19 21.07
N ARG A 293 15.55 17.65 20.32
CA ARG A 293 14.95 16.34 20.62
C ARG A 293 15.94 15.19 20.52
N VAL A 294 16.75 15.16 19.45
CA VAL A 294 17.73 14.09 19.25
C VAL A 294 18.86 14.18 20.26
N LEU A 295 19.40 15.37 20.51
CA LEU A 295 20.51 15.58 21.45
C LEU A 295 20.13 15.30 22.91
N ASN A 296 18.86 15.48 23.28
CA ASN A 296 18.36 15.20 24.63
C ASN A 296 17.84 13.77 24.81
N ASN A 297 17.82 12.93 23.77
CA ASN A 297 17.34 11.55 23.88
C ASN A 297 18.49 10.63 24.33
N PRO A 298 18.40 9.97 25.50
CA PRO A 298 19.48 9.13 26.01
C PRO A 298 19.76 7.88 25.17
N ASN A 299 18.79 7.44 24.36
CA ASN A 299 18.92 6.28 23.47
C ASN A 299 19.43 6.67 22.07
N VAL A 300 19.88 7.93 21.89
CA VAL A 300 20.49 8.40 20.65
C VAL A 300 21.89 8.95 20.92
N THR A 301 22.86 8.53 20.11
CA THR A 301 24.18 9.17 20.06
C THR A 301 24.41 9.77 18.69
N VAL A 302 24.68 11.08 18.65
CA VAL A 302 25.01 11.79 17.42
C VAL A 302 26.52 11.76 17.20
N HIS A 303 26.93 11.26 16.04
CA HIS A 303 28.32 11.24 15.59
C HIS A 303 28.51 12.28 14.51
N PHE A 304 29.04 13.44 14.88
CA PHE A 304 29.43 14.49 13.92
C PHE A 304 30.70 14.12 13.16
N ASN A 305 30.91 14.78 12.02
CA ASN A 305 32.05 14.55 11.13
C ASN A 305 32.28 13.07 10.82
N THR A 306 31.23 12.26 10.76
CA THR A 306 31.36 10.80 10.64
C THR A 306 30.72 10.35 9.34
N GLU A 307 31.53 9.73 8.49
CA GLU A 307 31.12 9.13 7.22
C GLU A 307 31.07 7.60 7.35
N THR A 308 30.06 6.98 6.76
CA THR A 308 30.01 5.52 6.62
C THR A 308 30.80 5.13 5.38
N VAL A 309 31.81 4.28 5.56
CA VAL A 309 32.72 3.84 4.49
C VAL A 309 32.25 2.52 3.89
N ASP A 310 31.90 1.54 4.73
CA ASP A 310 31.43 0.23 4.28
C ASP A 310 30.72 -0.54 5.41
N VAL A 311 30.20 -1.72 5.09
CA VAL A 311 29.49 -2.62 6.01
C VAL A 311 30.34 -3.83 6.42
N GLU A 312 30.32 -4.16 7.71
CA GLU A 312 31.00 -5.32 8.29
C GLU A 312 30.03 -6.48 8.51
N SER A 313 30.50 -7.71 8.26
CA SER A 313 29.69 -8.93 8.40
C SER A 313 30.37 -9.99 9.25
N ASP A 314 29.57 -10.87 9.86
CA ASP A 314 30.06 -12.08 10.51
C ASP A 314 30.37 -13.20 9.50
N ASP A 315 30.88 -14.32 10.01
CA ASP A 315 31.19 -15.53 9.24
C ASP A 315 29.97 -16.16 8.54
N LYS A 316 28.74 -15.78 8.95
CA LYS A 316 27.48 -16.22 8.35
C LYS A 316 26.95 -15.23 7.31
N GLY A 317 27.69 -14.16 7.03
CA GLY A 317 27.31 -13.12 6.09
C GLY A 317 26.17 -12.22 6.57
N GLN A 318 25.94 -12.12 7.90
CA GLN A 318 25.01 -11.15 8.47
C GLN A 318 25.71 -9.85 8.79
N MET A 319 25.01 -8.72 8.64
CA MET A 319 25.50 -7.42 9.07
C MET A 319 25.73 -7.40 10.59
N VAL A 320 26.92 -6.97 11.02
CA VAL A 320 27.30 -6.84 12.43
C VAL A 320 27.91 -5.49 12.79
N GLY A 321 28.26 -4.67 11.80
CA GLY A 321 28.84 -3.37 12.04
C GLY A 321 29.01 -2.52 10.80
N LEU A 322 29.55 -1.33 11.01
CA LEU A 322 29.86 -0.34 10.01
C LEU A 322 31.32 0.08 10.17
N LYS A 323 32.02 0.17 9.04
CA LYS A 323 33.28 0.87 8.97
C LYS A 323 33.01 2.36 8.79
N LEU A 324 33.50 3.17 9.70
CA LEU A 324 33.31 4.62 9.72
C LEU A 324 34.63 5.33 9.50
N ARG A 325 34.58 6.55 8.98
CA ARG A 325 35.71 7.47 8.86
C ARG A 325 35.35 8.82 9.43
N ASP A 326 36.23 9.37 10.24
CA ASP A 326 36.14 10.76 10.66
C ASP A 326 36.56 11.68 9.49
N ALA A 327 35.68 12.60 9.10
CA ALA A 327 35.88 13.50 7.97
C ALA A 327 36.95 14.57 8.22
N MET A 328 37.33 14.81 9.48
CA MET A 328 38.33 15.79 9.87
C MET A 328 39.71 15.16 10.06
N THR A 329 39.77 13.99 10.71
CA THR A 329 41.05 13.31 11.02
C THR A 329 41.42 12.22 10.02
N CYS A 330 40.48 11.78 9.18
CA CYS A 330 40.59 10.60 8.32
C CYS A 330 40.80 9.28 9.06
N GLU A 331 40.65 9.26 10.39
CA GLU A 331 40.76 8.03 11.18
C GLU A 331 39.56 7.11 10.92
N GLU A 332 39.84 5.83 10.72
CA GLU A 332 38.82 4.81 10.53
C GLU A 332 38.54 4.05 11.83
N ARG A 333 37.26 3.75 12.09
CA ARG A 333 36.83 2.98 13.26
C ARG A 333 35.64 2.08 12.91
N SER A 334 35.49 0.98 13.64
CA SER A 334 34.32 0.10 13.52
C SER A 334 33.24 0.50 14.53
N LEU A 335 31.98 0.47 14.11
CA LEU A 335 30.82 0.66 14.95
C LEU A 335 29.93 -0.58 14.86
N ARG A 336 29.69 -1.25 15.99
CA ARG A 336 28.86 -2.46 16.03
C ARG A 336 27.38 -2.07 15.98
N VAL A 337 26.67 -2.48 14.93
CA VAL A 337 25.23 -2.26 14.74
C VAL A 337 24.64 -3.40 13.93
N ARG A 338 23.34 -3.66 14.10
CA ARG A 338 22.61 -4.71 13.35
C ARG A 338 21.78 -4.16 12.20
N GLY A 339 21.67 -2.84 12.08
CA GLY A 339 20.98 -2.20 10.96
C GLY A 339 21.52 -0.81 10.66
N LEU A 340 21.37 -0.42 9.39
CA LEU A 340 21.73 0.91 8.87
C LEU A 340 20.54 1.46 8.09
N PHE A 341 20.10 2.66 8.46
CA PHE A 341 18.97 3.35 7.85
C PHE A 341 19.41 4.64 7.16
N TYR A 342 18.96 4.84 5.92
CA TYR A 342 19.27 6.02 5.14
C TYR A 342 18.21 7.12 5.29
N GLY A 343 18.50 8.11 6.14
CA GLY A 343 17.71 9.35 6.29
C GLY A 343 18.18 10.48 5.38
N ILE A 344 18.70 10.18 4.19
CA ILE A 344 19.31 11.15 3.25
C ILE A 344 18.36 11.67 2.15
N GLY A 345 17.09 11.30 2.23
CA GLY A 345 16.02 11.78 1.36
C GLY A 345 15.83 10.96 0.08
N HIS A 346 14.86 11.38 -0.72
CA HIS A 346 14.49 10.75 -2.00
C HIS A 346 14.67 11.73 -3.15
N SER A 347 14.85 11.19 -4.35
CA SER A 347 14.83 11.96 -5.60
C SER A 347 13.54 11.62 -6.35
N PRO A 348 12.61 12.57 -6.55
CA PRO A 348 11.39 12.33 -7.33
C PRO A 348 11.74 12.08 -8.81
N ASN A 349 11.04 11.14 -9.44
CA ASN A 349 11.28 10.73 -10.83
C ASN A 349 10.51 11.65 -11.80
N SER A 350 10.81 12.95 -11.75
CA SER A 350 10.08 14.03 -12.43
C SER A 350 10.74 14.50 -13.74
N GLU A 351 11.81 13.84 -14.20
CA GLU A 351 12.63 14.29 -15.33
C GLU A 351 11.81 14.54 -16.60
N LEU A 352 10.82 13.68 -16.90
CA LEU A 352 9.95 13.80 -18.07
C LEU A 352 9.10 15.08 -18.09
N LEU A 353 8.90 15.71 -16.93
CA LEU A 353 8.01 16.86 -16.76
C LEU A 353 8.74 18.20 -16.63
N ARG A 354 10.08 18.17 -16.59
CA ARG A 354 10.87 19.37 -16.36
C ARG A 354 10.58 20.42 -17.44
N GLY A 355 10.18 21.60 -16.99
CA GLY A 355 9.83 22.73 -17.86
C GLY A 355 8.44 22.67 -18.46
N GLN A 356 7.64 21.64 -18.15
CA GLN A 356 6.26 21.50 -18.62
C GLN A 356 5.23 21.65 -17.49
N VAL A 357 5.59 21.26 -16.27
CA VAL A 357 4.80 21.51 -15.04
C VAL A 357 5.66 22.22 -13.99
N GLU A 358 5.03 22.78 -12.97
CA GLU A 358 5.76 23.40 -11.85
C GLU A 358 6.39 22.33 -10.95
N LEU A 359 7.68 22.50 -10.68
CA LEU A 359 8.46 21.66 -9.78
C LEU A 359 9.01 22.53 -8.65
N ASP A 360 9.10 21.98 -7.43
CA ASP A 360 9.74 22.66 -6.31
C ASP A 360 11.28 22.64 -6.41
N GLU A 361 11.96 23.26 -5.45
CA GLU A 361 13.44 23.28 -5.40
C GLU A 361 14.07 21.88 -5.29
N ALA A 362 13.32 20.90 -4.76
CA ALA A 362 13.73 19.51 -4.64
C ALA A 362 13.28 18.64 -5.84
N SER A 363 12.70 19.26 -6.87
CA SER A 363 12.16 18.65 -8.09
C SER A 363 10.89 17.80 -7.91
N TYR A 364 10.17 17.92 -6.78
CA TYR A 364 8.84 17.31 -6.63
C TYR A 364 7.83 18.08 -7.47
N VAL A 365 6.84 17.38 -8.01
CA VAL A 365 5.75 18.03 -8.76
C VAL A 365 4.87 18.79 -7.78
N VAL A 366 4.68 20.09 -8.03
CA VAL A 366 3.79 20.92 -7.22
C VAL A 366 2.34 20.64 -7.62
N VAL A 367 1.51 20.35 -6.62
CA VAL A 367 0.06 20.17 -6.79
C VAL A 367 -0.72 21.14 -5.90
N GLU A 368 -1.97 21.43 -6.27
CA GLU A 368 -2.85 22.18 -5.39
C GLU A 368 -3.06 21.42 -4.06
N PRO A 369 -2.86 22.06 -2.88
CA PRO A 369 -2.95 21.37 -1.60
C PRO A 369 -4.28 20.66 -1.38
N GLY A 370 -4.23 19.35 -1.11
CA GLY A 370 -5.41 18.52 -0.91
C GLY A 370 -6.05 17.97 -2.19
N THR A 371 -5.45 18.24 -3.36
CA THR A 371 -5.84 17.65 -4.64
C THR A 371 -4.65 16.90 -5.27
N THR A 372 -4.77 16.53 -6.55
CA THR A 372 -3.71 15.92 -7.37
C THR A 372 -3.40 16.78 -8.60
N ASP A 373 -3.90 18.01 -8.61
CA ASP A 373 -3.95 18.86 -9.80
C ASP A 373 -2.59 19.55 -9.95
N THR A 374 -1.96 19.37 -11.11
CA THR A 374 -0.72 20.10 -11.43
C THR A 374 -1.05 21.49 -12.00
N THR A 375 -0.03 22.26 -12.35
CA THR A 375 -0.22 23.55 -13.05
C THR A 375 -0.77 23.42 -14.47
N VAL A 376 -0.80 22.21 -15.04
CA VAL A 376 -1.38 21.94 -16.36
C VAL A 376 -2.70 21.20 -16.19
N GLU A 377 -3.79 21.83 -16.62
CA GLU A 377 -5.12 21.25 -16.53
C GLU A 377 -5.21 19.90 -17.28
N GLY A 378 -5.84 18.89 -16.67
CA GLY A 378 -5.92 17.54 -17.24
C GLY A 378 -4.64 16.71 -17.07
N VAL A 379 -3.61 17.24 -16.39
CA VAL A 379 -2.42 16.52 -15.94
C VAL A 379 -2.42 16.46 -14.42
N TYR A 380 -2.30 15.25 -13.88
CA TYR A 380 -2.38 14.98 -12.45
C TYR A 380 -1.12 14.26 -11.97
N ALA A 381 -0.68 14.52 -10.75
CA ALA A 381 0.43 13.83 -10.11
C ALA A 381 -0.04 13.06 -8.86
N ALA A 382 0.45 11.85 -8.68
CA ALA A 382 0.08 10.98 -7.57
C ALA A 382 1.27 10.22 -6.97
N GLY A 383 1.14 9.85 -5.69
CA GLY A 383 2.16 9.15 -4.92
C GLY A 383 3.37 10.02 -4.61
N ASP A 384 4.49 9.35 -4.35
CA ASP A 384 5.75 9.94 -3.92
C ASP A 384 6.36 10.95 -4.91
N LEU A 385 5.84 11.05 -6.14
CA LEU A 385 6.28 12.06 -7.10
C LEU A 385 5.94 13.50 -6.65
N GLN A 386 4.87 13.65 -5.88
CA GLN A 386 4.41 14.93 -5.32
C GLN A 386 4.35 14.92 -3.77
N ASP A 387 4.46 13.75 -3.15
CA ASP A 387 4.45 13.58 -1.69
C ASP A 387 5.86 13.33 -1.14
N TYR A 388 6.48 14.37 -0.57
CA TYR A 388 7.74 14.24 0.17
C TYR A 388 7.54 14.01 1.68
N GLU A 389 6.32 14.21 2.19
CA GLU A 389 6.01 14.21 3.63
C GLU A 389 5.71 12.80 4.14
N TRP A 390 4.79 12.07 3.51
CA TRP A 390 4.29 10.80 4.04
C TRP A 390 4.99 9.59 3.43
N ARG A 391 5.10 9.52 2.10
CA ARG A 391 5.85 8.48 1.36
C ARG A 391 5.51 7.05 1.81
N GLN A 392 4.21 6.73 1.89
CA GLN A 392 3.73 5.39 2.23
C GLN A 392 2.92 4.80 1.08
N ALA A 393 2.96 3.48 0.93
CA ALA A 393 2.18 2.78 -0.10
C ALA A 393 0.68 3.08 -0.01
N ILE A 394 0.14 3.22 1.20
CA ILE A 394 -1.28 3.51 1.42
C ILE A 394 -1.65 4.97 1.11
N THR A 395 -0.78 5.94 1.42
CA THR A 395 -1.01 7.35 1.03
C THR A 395 -0.89 7.51 -0.48
N ALA A 396 0.09 6.84 -1.10
CA ALA A 396 0.24 6.78 -2.55
C ALA A 396 -0.99 6.17 -3.23
N ALA A 397 -1.50 5.03 -2.75
CA ALA A 397 -2.73 4.44 -3.25
C ALA A 397 -3.93 5.42 -3.13
N GLY A 398 -4.07 6.08 -1.98
CA GLY A 398 -5.10 7.10 -1.76
C GLY A 398 -5.02 8.24 -2.78
N SER A 399 -3.83 8.80 -3.01
CA SER A 399 -3.63 9.86 -4.01
C SER A 399 -3.88 9.37 -5.45
N GLY A 400 -3.57 8.11 -5.78
CA GLY A 400 -3.90 7.51 -7.07
C GLY A 400 -5.41 7.43 -7.31
N CYS A 401 -6.18 7.08 -6.27
CA CYS A 401 -7.64 7.15 -6.30
C CYS A 401 -8.14 8.58 -6.57
N MET A 402 -7.60 9.57 -5.83
CA MET A 402 -7.95 10.98 -6.03
C MET A 402 -7.70 11.42 -7.47
N ALA A 403 -6.54 11.10 -8.04
CA ALA A 403 -6.19 11.45 -9.41
C ALA A 403 -7.16 10.85 -10.43
N ALA A 404 -7.51 9.57 -10.32
CA ALA A 404 -8.45 8.93 -11.23
C ALA A 404 -9.85 9.58 -11.19
N LEU A 405 -10.34 9.93 -9.99
CA LEU A 405 -11.62 10.63 -9.84
C LEU A 405 -11.58 12.06 -10.39
N SER A 406 -10.45 12.75 -10.27
CA SER A 406 -10.25 14.07 -10.88
C SER A 406 -10.25 13.99 -12.41
N VAL A 407 -9.59 12.97 -12.99
CA VAL A 407 -9.62 12.71 -14.44
C VAL A 407 -11.03 12.47 -14.94
N GLU A 408 -11.79 11.59 -14.28
CA GLU A 408 -13.18 11.30 -14.68
C GLU A 408 -14.02 12.58 -14.73
N ARG A 409 -13.92 13.42 -13.70
CA ARG A 409 -14.64 14.71 -13.63
C ARG A 409 -14.18 15.66 -14.72
N TYR A 410 -12.88 15.76 -14.98
CA TYR A 410 -12.31 16.62 -16.00
C TYR A 410 -12.76 16.21 -17.41
N LEU A 411 -12.68 14.91 -17.73
CA LEU A 411 -13.10 14.39 -19.02
C LEU A 411 -14.60 14.62 -19.25
N ALA A 412 -15.43 14.39 -18.23
CA ALA A 412 -16.87 14.62 -18.31
C ALA A 412 -17.22 16.12 -18.44
N ALA A 413 -16.56 16.99 -17.67
CA ALA A 413 -16.82 18.43 -17.69
C ALA A 413 -16.41 19.11 -19.01
N ASN A 414 -15.50 18.51 -19.77
CA ASN A 414 -15.00 19.02 -21.04
C ASN A 414 -15.56 18.26 -22.26
N ASP A 415 -16.55 17.38 -22.08
CA ASP A 415 -17.14 16.55 -23.15
C ASP A 415 -16.08 15.72 -23.92
N LEU A 416 -15.02 15.29 -23.23
CA LEU A 416 -13.92 14.48 -23.78
C LEU A 416 -14.06 12.98 -23.49
N LEU A 417 -14.96 12.61 -22.58
CA LEU A 417 -15.11 11.24 -22.10
C LEU A 417 -15.71 10.33 -23.17
N VAL A 418 -14.97 9.30 -23.54
CA VAL A 418 -15.46 8.19 -24.39
C VAL A 418 -15.65 6.94 -23.52
N GLU A 419 -16.89 6.53 -23.27
CA GLU A 419 -17.16 5.35 -22.44
C GLU A 419 -16.77 4.05 -23.15
N PHE A 420 -15.87 3.30 -22.52
CA PHE A 420 -15.48 1.96 -22.92
C PHE A 420 -16.27 0.91 -22.15
N HIS A 421 -17.17 0.25 -22.85
CA HIS A 421 -17.84 -0.91 -22.30
C HIS A 421 -16.93 -2.11 -22.50
N GLN A 422 -16.42 -2.67 -21.41
CA GLN A 422 -15.75 -3.96 -21.50
C GLN A 422 -16.69 -4.93 -22.21
N PRO A 423 -16.23 -5.67 -23.24
CA PRO A 423 -17.00 -6.82 -23.69
C PRO A 423 -17.25 -7.65 -22.45
N ALA A 424 -18.50 -8.10 -22.25
CA ALA A 424 -18.82 -8.98 -21.14
C ALA A 424 -17.72 -10.05 -21.15
N GLN A 425 -16.86 -10.05 -20.12
CA GLN A 425 -16.09 -11.24 -19.86
C GLN A 425 -17.14 -12.33 -19.91
N GLU A 426 -16.92 -13.38 -20.69
CA GLU A 426 -17.56 -14.63 -20.34
C GLU A 426 -17.19 -14.77 -18.88
N GLU A 427 -18.14 -14.45 -17.98
CA GLU A 427 -18.08 -14.92 -16.63
C GLU A 427 -17.63 -16.36 -16.84
N VAL A 428 -16.51 -16.75 -16.25
CA VAL A 428 -16.32 -18.16 -15.95
C VAL A 428 -17.64 -18.51 -15.36
N LYS A 429 -18.51 -19.15 -16.16
CA LYS A 429 -19.89 -19.36 -15.77
C LYS A 429 -19.65 -20.19 -14.54
N LYS A 430 -19.89 -19.60 -13.35
CA LYS A 430 -20.21 -20.38 -12.18
C LYS A 430 -21.26 -21.30 -12.75
N LYS A 431 -20.87 -22.56 -12.97
CA LYS A 431 -21.72 -23.52 -13.64
C LYS A 431 -22.94 -23.53 -12.73
N GLU A 432 -24.03 -22.87 -13.16
CA GLU A 432 -25.30 -23.02 -12.49
C GLU A 432 -25.51 -24.52 -12.57
N LEU A 433 -25.53 -25.16 -11.39
CA LEU A 433 -25.68 -26.60 -11.22
C LEU A 433 -26.63 -27.10 -12.30
N THR A 434 -26.12 -27.88 -13.24
CA THR A 434 -26.99 -28.38 -14.31
C THR A 434 -28.06 -29.25 -13.66
N LYS A 435 -29.20 -29.45 -14.32
CA LYS A 435 -30.19 -30.41 -13.82
C LYS A 435 -29.57 -31.80 -13.59
N GLU A 436 -28.50 -32.15 -14.31
CA GLU A 436 -27.73 -33.38 -14.09
C GLU A 436 -26.92 -33.35 -12.77
N ASP A 437 -26.40 -32.19 -12.36
CA ASP A 437 -25.72 -32.02 -11.06
C ASP A 437 -26.70 -32.12 -9.87
N ILE A 438 -27.98 -31.78 -10.09
CA ILE A 438 -29.07 -31.90 -9.09
C ILE A 438 -29.64 -33.32 -9.04
N ASP A 439 -29.63 -34.05 -10.16
CA ASP A 439 -30.25 -35.38 -10.29
C ASP A 439 -29.28 -36.53 -9.96
N MET A 440 -28.01 -36.24 -9.69
CA MET A 440 -27.13 -37.17 -8.97
C MET A 440 -27.61 -37.24 -7.52
N LYS A 441 -28.41 -38.27 -7.22
CA LYS A 441 -28.84 -38.67 -5.88
C LYS A 441 -27.63 -38.79 -4.94
N PHE A 442 -27.24 -37.68 -4.32
CA PHE A 442 -26.26 -37.69 -3.26
C PHE A 442 -26.89 -38.39 -2.07
N ASP A 443 -26.39 -39.58 -1.79
CA ASP A 443 -26.75 -40.37 -0.62
C ASP A 443 -25.52 -40.45 0.29
N ILE A 444 -25.61 -39.79 1.44
CA ILE A 444 -24.54 -39.75 2.44
C ILE A 444 -24.19 -41.15 2.97
N SER A 445 -25.07 -42.15 2.83
CA SER A 445 -24.78 -43.53 3.22
C SER A 445 -23.80 -44.23 2.28
N MET A 446 -23.62 -43.73 1.04
CA MET A 446 -22.69 -44.31 0.08
C MET A 446 -21.23 -44.04 0.47
N THR A 447 -20.37 -45.02 0.21
CA THR A 447 -18.93 -44.90 0.42
C THR A 447 -18.27 -44.08 -0.67
N LYS A 448 -18.71 -44.18 -1.93
CA LYS A 448 -18.02 -43.60 -3.10
C LYS A 448 -18.87 -42.55 -3.79
N HIS A 449 -18.24 -41.43 -4.11
CA HIS A 449 -18.84 -40.20 -4.62
C HIS A 449 -17.99 -39.61 -5.73
N LYS A 450 -18.57 -38.74 -6.57
CA LYS A 450 -17.85 -37.99 -7.61
C LYS A 450 -18.29 -36.52 -7.58
N GLY A 451 -17.33 -35.63 -7.84
CA GLY A 451 -17.57 -34.22 -8.12
C GLY A 451 -17.65 -33.31 -6.89
N GLN A 452 -17.55 -32.01 -7.15
CA GLN A 452 -17.48 -30.97 -6.12
C GLN A 452 -18.68 -30.93 -5.16
N TYR A 453 -19.89 -31.25 -5.64
CA TYR A 453 -21.10 -31.18 -4.81
C TYR A 453 -21.05 -32.19 -3.66
N ALA A 454 -20.70 -33.44 -3.96
CA ALA A 454 -20.57 -34.48 -2.95
C ALA A 454 -19.43 -34.16 -1.96
N LEU A 455 -18.30 -33.63 -2.44
CA LEU A 455 -17.21 -33.21 -1.57
C LEU A 455 -17.67 -32.17 -0.55
N ARG A 456 -18.31 -31.08 -1.01
CA ARG A 456 -18.79 -29.99 -0.14
C ARG A 456 -19.81 -30.49 0.87
N LYS A 457 -20.75 -31.35 0.44
CA LYS A 457 -21.73 -31.96 1.34
C LYS A 457 -21.10 -32.82 2.42
N LEU A 458 -20.23 -33.76 2.04
CA LEU A 458 -19.55 -34.64 2.99
C LEU A 458 -18.67 -33.86 3.97
N TYR A 459 -17.98 -32.82 3.48
CA TYR A 459 -17.11 -31.98 4.30
C TYR A 459 -17.86 -31.25 5.43
N HIS A 460 -19.15 -30.94 5.23
CA HIS A 460 -19.97 -30.28 6.23
C HIS A 460 -20.83 -31.25 7.06
N GLU A 461 -21.27 -32.36 6.47
CA GLU A 461 -22.33 -33.20 7.02
C GLU A 461 -21.83 -34.56 7.56
N SER A 462 -20.63 -35.02 7.18
CA SER A 462 -20.12 -36.34 7.58
C SER A 462 -19.02 -36.28 8.64
N PRO A 463 -19.08 -37.11 9.70
CA PRO A 463 -18.01 -37.26 10.68
C PRO A 463 -16.90 -38.25 10.25
N ARG A 464 -17.10 -38.95 9.12
CA ARG A 464 -16.16 -39.96 8.60
C ARG A 464 -14.96 -39.31 7.95
N VAL A 465 -13.87 -40.06 7.81
CA VAL A 465 -12.70 -39.60 7.03
C VAL A 465 -13.11 -39.43 5.58
N ILE A 466 -12.71 -38.33 4.95
CA ILE A 466 -12.97 -38.06 3.54
C ILE A 466 -11.65 -38.20 2.77
N SER A 467 -11.58 -39.16 1.87
CA SER A 467 -10.48 -39.38 0.94
C SER A 467 -10.86 -38.80 -0.42
N VAL A 468 -10.14 -37.76 -0.86
CA VAL A 468 -10.37 -37.06 -2.11
C VAL A 468 -9.27 -37.43 -3.09
N LEU A 469 -9.62 -38.09 -4.19
CA LEU A 469 -8.71 -38.36 -5.30
C LEU A 469 -8.87 -37.28 -6.37
N TYR A 470 -7.83 -36.50 -6.59
CA TYR A 470 -7.70 -35.59 -7.72
C TYR A 470 -7.08 -36.33 -8.90
N THR A 471 -7.81 -36.38 -10.00
CA THR A 471 -7.46 -37.10 -11.23
C THR A 471 -7.71 -36.23 -12.45
N SER A 472 -7.20 -36.64 -13.62
CA SER A 472 -7.59 -36.08 -14.92
C SER A 472 -7.76 -37.23 -15.94
N PRO A 473 -8.59 -37.08 -16.99
CA PRO A 473 -8.78 -38.09 -18.03
C PRO A 473 -7.48 -38.41 -18.80
N THR A 474 -6.59 -37.42 -18.91
CA THR A 474 -5.31 -37.52 -19.64
C THR A 474 -4.16 -38.03 -18.76
N CYS A 475 -4.40 -38.22 -17.46
CA CYS A 475 -3.40 -38.67 -16.50
C CYS A 475 -3.16 -40.20 -16.55
N GLY A 476 -2.02 -40.60 -17.14
CA GLY A 476 -1.58 -42.01 -17.18
C GLY A 476 -1.44 -42.67 -15.80
N PRO A 477 -0.69 -42.07 -14.84
CA PRO A 477 -0.52 -42.66 -13.50
C PRO A 477 -1.81 -42.78 -12.69
N CYS A 478 -2.83 -41.94 -12.96
CA CYS A 478 -4.14 -42.01 -12.32
C CYS A 478 -4.85 -43.33 -12.60
N ARG A 479 -4.69 -43.89 -13.81
CA ARG A 479 -5.24 -45.20 -14.19
C ARG A 479 -4.64 -46.35 -13.36
N THR A 480 -3.40 -46.21 -12.91
CA THR A 480 -2.72 -47.17 -12.03
C THR A 480 -3.15 -47.01 -10.58
N LEU A 481 -3.32 -45.77 -10.10
CA LEU A 481 -3.69 -45.52 -8.70
C LEU A 481 -5.14 -45.90 -8.39
N LYS A 482 -6.08 -45.59 -9.29
CA LYS A 482 -7.53 -45.73 -9.03
C LYS A 482 -7.94 -47.14 -8.59
N PRO A 483 -7.46 -48.25 -9.20
CA PRO A 483 -7.77 -49.61 -8.72
C PRO A 483 -7.11 -49.95 -7.37
N ILE A 484 -5.93 -49.40 -7.07
CA ILE A 484 -5.21 -49.62 -5.81
C ILE A 484 -5.98 -48.97 -4.68
N LEU A 485 -6.33 -47.69 -4.84
CA LEU A 485 -7.06 -46.91 -3.86
C LEU A 485 -8.47 -47.46 -3.64
N ASN A 486 -9.21 -47.81 -4.71
CA ASN A 486 -10.54 -48.43 -4.59
C ASN A 486 -10.53 -49.68 -3.70
N LYS A 487 -9.54 -50.58 -3.87
CA LYS A 487 -9.43 -51.77 -3.01
C LYS A 487 -9.22 -51.42 -1.54
N VAL A 488 -8.49 -50.34 -1.24
CA VAL A 488 -8.32 -49.89 0.16
C VAL A 488 -9.62 -49.27 0.68
N ILE A 489 -10.31 -48.45 -0.11
CA ILE A 489 -11.59 -47.85 0.27
C ILE A 489 -12.66 -48.92 0.55
N ASP A 490 -12.69 -49.99 -0.25
CA ASP A 490 -13.64 -51.10 -0.06
C ASP A 490 -13.43 -51.83 1.28
N GLU A 491 -12.18 -51.93 1.74
CA GLU A 491 -11.83 -52.48 3.08
C GLU A 491 -12.34 -51.60 4.23
N TYR A 492 -12.52 -50.29 4.00
CA TYR A 492 -12.91 -49.27 4.99
C TYR A 492 -14.25 -48.60 4.67
N SER A 493 -15.15 -49.36 4.05
CA SER A 493 -16.40 -48.84 3.47
C SER A 493 -17.37 -48.21 4.48
N ASN A 494 -17.21 -48.48 5.77
CA ASN A 494 -17.98 -47.86 6.88
C ASN A 494 -17.27 -46.66 7.54
N ASP A 495 -15.96 -46.51 7.33
CA ASP A 495 -15.13 -45.52 8.04
C ASP A 495 -14.75 -44.33 7.16
N VAL A 496 -14.73 -44.51 5.82
CA VAL A 496 -14.21 -43.52 4.86
C VAL A 496 -15.22 -43.19 3.77
N HIS A 497 -15.40 -41.91 3.44
CA HIS A 497 -15.96 -41.50 2.16
C HIS A 497 -14.85 -41.29 1.14
N PHE A 498 -15.05 -41.80 -0.06
CA PHE A 498 -14.17 -41.59 -1.20
C PHE A 498 -14.84 -40.66 -2.20
N VAL A 499 -14.15 -39.58 -2.56
CA VAL A 499 -14.63 -38.61 -3.55
C VAL A 499 -13.62 -38.50 -4.67
N GLU A 500 -14.06 -38.72 -5.91
CA GLU A 500 -13.26 -38.49 -7.09
C GLU A 500 -13.54 -37.09 -7.65
N ILE A 501 -12.48 -36.29 -7.78
CA ILE A 501 -12.49 -34.96 -8.37
C ILE A 501 -11.67 -35.02 -9.66
N ASP A 502 -12.32 -34.70 -10.77
CA ASP A 502 -11.64 -34.48 -12.03
C ASP A 502 -11.17 -33.02 -12.09
N ILE A 503 -9.86 -32.78 -12.14
CA ILE A 503 -9.30 -31.43 -12.12
C ILE A 503 -9.65 -30.62 -13.37
N GLU A 504 -10.02 -31.28 -14.47
CA GLU A 504 -10.48 -30.62 -15.70
C GLU A 504 -11.97 -30.26 -15.60
N GLU A 505 -12.78 -31.05 -14.90
CA GLU A 505 -14.21 -30.76 -14.67
C GLU A 505 -14.42 -29.76 -13.50
N ASP A 506 -13.59 -29.83 -12.45
CA ASP A 506 -13.71 -29.06 -11.20
C ASP A 506 -12.40 -28.29 -10.85
N PRO A 507 -11.93 -27.35 -11.70
CA PRO A 507 -10.63 -26.69 -11.52
C PRO A 507 -10.55 -25.84 -10.24
N GLU A 508 -11.66 -25.22 -9.83
CA GLU A 508 -11.74 -24.41 -8.60
C GLU A 508 -11.47 -25.24 -7.33
N ILE A 509 -11.89 -26.51 -7.30
CA ILE A 509 -11.65 -27.41 -6.16
C ILE A 509 -10.19 -27.86 -6.13
N ALA A 510 -9.59 -28.09 -7.30
CA ALA A 510 -8.18 -28.43 -7.41
C ALA A 510 -7.28 -27.25 -6.97
N GLU A 511 -7.63 -26.03 -7.35
CA GLU A 511 -6.93 -24.81 -6.94
C GLU A 511 -7.05 -24.58 -5.42
N ALA A 512 -8.26 -24.66 -4.87
CA ALA A 512 -8.50 -24.51 -3.43
C ALA A 512 -7.79 -25.61 -2.61
N GLY A 513 -7.65 -26.81 -3.17
CA GLY A 513 -6.90 -27.92 -2.59
C GLY A 513 -5.38 -27.79 -2.75
N GLY A 514 -4.86 -26.77 -3.43
CA GLY A 514 -3.42 -26.58 -3.68
C GLY A 514 -2.81 -27.69 -4.55
N ILE A 515 -3.57 -28.23 -5.51
CA ILE A 515 -3.16 -29.37 -6.32
C ILE A 515 -2.22 -28.93 -7.44
N MET A 516 -0.93 -29.24 -7.30
CA MET A 516 0.09 -28.95 -8.32
C MET A 516 0.30 -30.07 -9.35
N GLY A 517 -0.36 -31.22 -9.19
CA GLY A 517 -0.26 -32.34 -10.13
C GLY A 517 -1.12 -33.54 -9.77
N THR A 518 -1.45 -34.37 -10.77
CA THR A 518 -2.27 -35.58 -10.61
C THR A 518 -1.48 -36.87 -10.88
N PRO A 519 -1.78 -38.00 -10.20
CA PRO A 519 -2.81 -38.11 -9.16
C PRO A 519 -2.34 -37.54 -7.82
N CYS A 520 -3.26 -36.92 -7.10
CA CYS A 520 -3.06 -36.50 -5.71
C CYS A 520 -4.22 -37.01 -4.87
N VAL A 521 -3.94 -37.51 -3.66
CA VAL A 521 -4.94 -37.98 -2.71
C VAL A 521 -4.83 -37.15 -1.44
N GLN A 522 -5.90 -36.45 -1.05
CA GLN A 522 -5.97 -35.73 0.20
C GLN A 522 -6.97 -36.39 1.15
N PHE A 523 -6.66 -36.37 2.44
CA PHE A 523 -7.51 -36.89 3.50
C PHE A 523 -7.97 -35.74 4.39
N PHE A 524 -9.26 -35.72 4.72
CA PHE A 524 -9.87 -34.72 5.58
C PHE A 524 -10.67 -35.39 6.70
N LYS A 525 -10.66 -34.80 7.90
CA LYS A 525 -11.57 -35.11 9.01
C LYS A 525 -11.76 -33.84 9.83
N ASN A 526 -12.95 -33.61 10.36
CA ASN A 526 -13.26 -32.45 11.20
C ASN A 526 -12.93 -31.08 10.55
N LYS A 527 -13.10 -30.96 9.23
CA LYS A 527 -12.78 -29.76 8.44
C LYS A 527 -11.30 -29.38 8.42
N GLU A 528 -10.41 -30.31 8.74
CA GLU A 528 -8.96 -30.14 8.61
C GLU A 528 -8.39 -31.14 7.62
N GLN A 529 -7.35 -30.73 6.90
CA GLN A 529 -6.58 -31.62 6.04
C GLN A 529 -5.61 -32.44 6.90
N ILE A 530 -5.83 -33.75 6.97
CA ILE A 530 -4.98 -34.67 7.74
C ILE A 530 -3.66 -34.92 7.02
N LYS A 531 -3.74 -35.28 5.73
CA LYS A 531 -2.57 -35.66 4.93
C LYS A 531 -2.83 -35.50 3.45
N SER A 532 -1.79 -35.13 2.72
CA SER A 532 -1.76 -35.10 1.25
C SER A 532 -0.71 -36.10 0.75
N ILE A 533 -1.07 -36.89 -0.25
CA ILE A 533 -0.21 -37.90 -0.86
C ILE A 533 -0.20 -37.68 -2.36
N SER A 534 0.95 -37.30 -2.91
CA SER A 534 1.15 -37.11 -4.34
C SER A 534 1.69 -38.37 -5.02
N GLY A 535 1.20 -38.62 -6.25
CA GLY A 535 1.61 -39.73 -7.10
C GLY A 535 1.02 -41.09 -6.70
N VAL A 536 1.56 -42.14 -7.29
CA VAL A 536 1.12 -43.52 -7.04
C VAL A 536 1.91 -44.09 -5.85
N LYS A 537 1.20 -44.48 -4.79
CA LYS A 537 1.77 -45.08 -3.57
C LYS A 537 1.22 -46.48 -3.31
N MET A 538 1.89 -47.23 -2.43
CA MET A 538 1.48 -48.56 -2.03
C MET A 538 0.24 -48.51 -1.12
N LYS A 539 -0.60 -49.56 -1.16
CA LYS A 539 -1.80 -49.66 -0.31
C LYS A 539 -1.56 -49.36 1.16
N LYS A 540 -0.41 -49.80 1.69
CA LYS A 540 -0.01 -49.63 3.08
C LYS A 540 -0.08 -48.16 3.53
N GLU A 541 0.38 -47.23 2.70
CA GLU A 541 0.38 -45.81 3.03
C GLU A 541 -1.03 -45.24 3.18
N TYR A 542 -1.97 -45.65 2.34
CA TYR A 542 -3.37 -45.23 2.45
C TYR A 542 -4.06 -45.84 3.67
N ARG A 543 -3.76 -47.10 3.99
CA ARG A 543 -4.29 -47.78 5.18
C ARG A 543 -3.85 -47.11 6.47
N GLU A 544 -2.56 -46.78 6.58
CA GLU A 544 -2.01 -46.13 7.77
C GLU A 544 -2.73 -44.81 8.09
N VAL A 545 -3.07 -44.02 7.06
CA VAL A 545 -3.80 -42.76 7.24
C VAL A 545 -5.22 -43.00 7.71
N ILE A 546 -5.93 -43.95 7.09
CA ILE A 546 -7.30 -44.29 7.44
C ILE A 546 -7.37 -44.88 8.84
N GLU A 547 -6.49 -45.83 9.19
CA GLU A 547 -6.46 -46.48 10.49
C GLU A 547 -6.14 -45.52 11.63
N ALA A 548 -5.27 -44.54 11.41
CA ALA A 548 -4.94 -43.52 12.40
C ALA A 548 -6.09 -42.54 12.65
N HIS A 549 -7.06 -42.44 11.75
CA HIS A 549 -8.10 -41.42 11.78
C HIS A 549 -9.53 -41.95 11.62
N LYS A 550 -9.77 -43.27 11.60
CA LYS A 550 -11.13 -43.83 11.55
C LYS A 550 -11.90 -43.54 12.82
#